data_AF-A0A0A1U9X7-F1
#
_entry.id   AF-A0A0A1U9X7-F1
#
_cell.length_a   1.000
_cell.length_b   1.000
_cell.length_c   1.000
_cell.angle_alpha   90.00
_cell.angle_beta   90.00
_cell.angle_gamma   90.00
#
_symmetry.space_group_name_H-M   'P 1'
#
loop_
_entity.id
_entity.type
_entity.pdbx_description
1 polymer ?
#
loop_
_entity_poly.entity_id
_entity_poly.type
_entity_poly.pdbx_seq_one_letter_code
_entity_poly.pdbx_strand_id
1 'polypeptide(L)'
;MYLVYLLFTLIVHTKANITQLCYALGTNWYDGFTDVDYSNTNNTLCYLNTTNNTYYYQQDMYFPFTQQAYFDTFVCNDSLTLTAIQKTEMSYLNVENFNILSGATVIFDTFIHTNNTLSIDNGTLIINSNFSIANILAIKGADIDKPKVLVWKSLYIHLNYNFDYNKNFIITNPDLKTTCFDVISMNSPDVLTSFVNYGNYNSSLFPIKYTSGIAILISHNRLIRYCPTGNVIPVVMCTMISSRYQKYFNVTNNIKDYPFEYPHCPCDDQYTRCYLNISQTLFEIDLQYNSVNYATMLIEKDITIYNGNTIKNIYLFQDVKLTGDFILSMMTIRL
;
A
#
# COMPACT_ATOMS: atom_id res chain seq x y z
N MET A 1 -29.78 -7.40 49.69
CA MET A 1 -28.96 -6.31 49.11
C MET A 1 -27.46 -6.62 49.20
N TYR A 2 -27.04 -7.86 48.88
CA TYR A 2 -25.61 -8.27 48.91
C TYR A 2 -25.18 -8.99 47.62
N LEU A 3 -26.10 -9.22 46.66
CA LEU A 3 -25.82 -9.90 45.40
C LEU A 3 -25.34 -8.94 44.29
N VAL A 4 -25.54 -7.63 44.47
CA VAL A 4 -25.20 -6.59 43.46
C VAL A 4 -23.73 -6.15 43.58
N TYR A 5 -23.12 -6.28 44.75
CA TYR A 5 -21.72 -5.89 44.97
C TYR A 5 -20.68 -6.94 44.51
N LEU A 6 -21.09 -8.20 44.34
CA LEU A 6 -20.21 -9.28 43.87
C LEU A 6 -20.07 -9.34 42.34
N LEU A 7 -21.02 -8.74 41.59
CA LEU A 7 -20.91 -8.63 40.13
C LEU A 7 -20.00 -7.47 39.68
N PHE A 8 -19.88 -6.40 40.47
CA PHE A 8 -18.98 -5.28 40.13
C PHE A 8 -17.51 -5.58 40.39
N THR A 9 -17.19 -6.52 41.30
CA THR A 9 -15.81 -6.96 41.52
C THR A 9 -15.36 -8.08 40.57
N LEU A 10 -16.28 -8.73 39.85
CA LEU A 10 -15.95 -9.80 38.89
C LEU A 10 -15.76 -9.33 37.43
N ILE A 11 -15.97 -8.05 37.10
CA ILE A 11 -15.92 -7.54 35.71
C ILE A 11 -14.57 -6.90 35.32
N VAL A 12 -13.59 -6.77 36.22
CA VAL A 12 -12.28 -6.16 35.86
C VAL A 12 -11.09 -7.09 36.16
N HIS A 13 -11.31 -8.41 36.13
CA HIS A 13 -10.23 -9.41 36.14
C HIS A 13 -10.34 -10.37 34.94
N THR A 14 -10.87 -9.89 33.82
CA THR A 14 -10.39 -10.40 32.54
C THR A 14 -8.94 -9.94 32.44
N LYS A 15 -8.01 -10.89 32.58
CA LYS A 15 -6.69 -10.80 31.94
C LYS A 15 -6.95 -10.65 30.44
N ALA A 16 -7.33 -9.46 29.99
CA ALA A 16 -6.93 -9.01 28.69
C ALA A 16 -5.41 -9.06 28.73
N ASN A 17 -4.79 -9.79 27.80
CA ASN A 17 -3.39 -9.52 27.47
C ASN A 17 -3.31 -8.00 27.32
N ILE A 18 -2.64 -7.33 28.26
CA ILE A 18 -2.37 -5.91 28.14
C ILE A 18 -1.46 -5.83 26.93
N THR A 19 -2.03 -5.54 25.76
CA THR A 19 -1.30 -4.86 24.70
C THR A 19 -0.71 -3.65 25.40
N GLN A 20 0.59 -3.68 25.69
CA GLN A 20 1.28 -2.49 26.17
C GLN A 20 1.03 -1.45 25.10
N LEU A 21 0.24 -0.43 25.37
CA LEU A 21 -0.12 0.60 24.40
C LEU A 21 0.80 1.80 24.61
N CYS A 22 1.14 2.48 23.53
CA CYS A 22 1.79 3.78 23.60
C CYS A 22 0.82 4.81 24.21
N TYR A 23 1.10 5.29 25.42
CA TYR A 23 0.30 6.32 26.10
C TYR A 23 0.87 7.69 25.81
N ALA A 24 -0.01 8.69 25.69
CA ALA A 24 0.43 10.08 25.59
C ALA A 24 1.15 10.51 26.88
N LEU A 25 2.29 11.19 26.74
CA LEU A 25 3.09 11.73 27.86
C LEU A 25 2.41 12.93 28.53
N GLY A 26 1.45 13.58 27.86
CA GLY A 26 0.72 14.73 28.35
C GLY A 26 -0.68 14.82 27.76
N THR A 27 -1.30 16.00 27.89
CA THR A 27 -2.65 16.25 27.40
C THR A 27 -2.67 16.64 25.92
N ASN A 28 -1.52 16.96 25.34
CA ASN A 28 -1.38 17.30 23.93
C ASN A 28 -0.59 16.22 23.19
N TRP A 29 -0.88 16.05 21.89
CA TRP A 29 -0.19 15.06 21.06
C TRP A 29 1.30 15.36 20.87
N TYR A 30 1.71 16.63 20.92
CA TYR A 30 3.13 17.02 20.81
C TYR A 30 3.94 16.67 22.05
N ASP A 31 3.29 16.42 23.18
CA ASP A 31 3.96 15.95 24.40
C ASP A 31 4.59 14.56 24.18
N GLY A 32 4.11 13.83 23.16
CA GLY A 32 4.65 12.57 22.70
C GLY A 32 4.05 11.35 23.36
N PHE A 33 4.67 10.19 23.12
CA PHE A 33 4.16 8.91 23.57
C PHE A 33 5.27 8.08 24.23
N THR A 34 4.89 7.30 25.24
CA THR A 34 5.75 6.33 25.92
C THR A 34 4.97 5.05 26.20
N ASP A 35 5.64 3.91 26.13
CA ASP A 35 5.14 2.64 26.65
C ASP A 35 5.73 2.28 28.03
N VAL A 36 6.73 3.06 28.49
CA VAL A 36 7.43 2.82 29.76
C VAL A 36 6.88 3.69 30.87
N ASP A 37 6.55 3.05 31.98
CA ASP A 37 6.46 3.69 33.30
C ASP A 37 7.91 3.92 33.79
N TYR A 38 8.60 4.93 33.21
CA TYR A 38 9.91 5.55 33.54
C TYR A 38 11.14 4.67 33.92
N SER A 39 11.07 3.33 33.93
CA SER A 39 12.06 2.51 34.64
C SER A 39 12.89 1.54 33.78
N ASN A 40 12.64 1.40 32.47
CA ASN A 40 13.46 0.51 31.63
C ASN A 40 13.49 0.92 30.15
N THR A 41 14.61 1.49 29.69
CA THR A 41 14.79 2.03 28.33
C THR A 41 15.18 0.99 27.27
N ASN A 42 15.43 -0.27 27.65
CA ASN A 42 15.95 -1.28 26.73
C ASN A 42 14.88 -2.12 26.04
N ASN A 43 13.59 -1.83 26.27
CA ASN A 43 12.49 -2.63 25.74
C ASN A 43 11.24 -1.76 25.42
N THR A 44 11.47 -0.54 24.95
CA THR A 44 10.43 0.47 24.72
C THR A 44 9.77 0.28 23.35
N LEU A 45 8.49 -0.04 23.33
CA LEU A 45 7.64 -0.17 22.15
C LEU A 45 7.37 1.20 21.48
N CYS A 46 7.53 2.30 22.21
CA CYS A 46 7.60 3.64 21.65
C CYS A 46 8.26 4.65 22.59
N TYR A 47 8.97 5.60 22.00
CA TYR A 47 9.58 6.69 22.76
C TYR A 47 9.75 7.93 21.89
N LEU A 48 9.80 9.08 22.57
CA LEU A 48 10.20 10.37 22.00
C LEU A 48 11.67 10.62 22.29
N ASN A 49 12.47 10.82 21.25
CA ASN A 49 13.77 11.45 21.37
C ASN A 49 13.59 12.98 21.32
N THR A 50 13.62 13.63 22.48
CA THR A 50 13.42 15.07 22.63
C THR A 50 14.55 15.92 22.06
N THR A 51 15.72 15.33 21.75
CA THR A 51 16.86 16.06 21.18
C THR A 51 16.61 16.45 19.73
N ASN A 52 15.82 15.65 19.01
CA ASN A 52 15.55 15.81 17.58
C ASN A 52 14.07 15.67 17.23
N ASN A 53 13.18 15.76 18.23
CA ASN A 53 11.73 15.57 18.11
C ASN A 53 11.34 14.37 17.24
N THR A 54 12.07 13.26 17.41
CA THR A 54 11.84 12.04 16.63
C THR A 54 11.08 11.02 17.45
N TYR A 55 9.99 10.53 16.88
CA TYR A 55 9.10 9.55 17.50
C TYR A 55 9.36 8.18 16.88
N TYR A 56 9.63 7.19 17.74
CA TYR A 56 9.89 5.81 17.35
C TYR A 56 8.74 4.92 17.78
N TYR A 57 8.33 4.00 16.90
CA TYR A 57 7.26 3.03 17.18
C TYR A 57 7.63 1.64 16.67
N GLN A 58 7.28 0.63 17.47
CA GLN A 58 7.53 -0.79 17.19
C GLN A 58 6.26 -1.65 17.24
N GLN A 59 5.08 -1.05 17.41
CA GLN A 59 3.81 -1.75 17.53
C GLN A 59 2.63 -0.91 17.04
N ASP A 60 1.48 -1.55 16.92
CA ASP A 60 0.21 -0.90 16.56
C ASP A 60 -0.10 0.28 17.48
N MET A 61 -0.60 1.36 16.89
CA MET A 61 -0.90 2.60 17.59
C MET A 61 -2.33 3.05 17.32
N TYR A 62 -3.01 3.43 18.41
CA TYR A 62 -4.35 3.97 18.39
C TYR A 62 -4.33 5.42 18.85
N PHE A 63 -4.65 6.34 17.96
CA PHE A 63 -4.65 7.76 18.26
C PHE A 63 -6.05 8.23 18.67
N PRO A 64 -6.21 8.86 19.85
CA PRO A 64 -7.50 9.35 20.34
C PRO A 64 -7.84 10.76 19.82
N PHE A 65 -7.36 11.16 18.64
CA PHE A 65 -7.49 12.54 18.19
C PHE A 65 -8.76 12.79 17.36
N THR A 66 -9.42 13.91 17.64
CA THR A 66 -10.48 14.52 16.83
C THR A 66 -9.97 15.61 15.88
N GLN A 67 -8.67 15.90 15.95
CA GLN A 67 -8.01 16.99 15.24
C GLN A 67 -6.67 16.53 14.66
N GLN A 68 -6.05 17.41 13.88
CA GLN A 68 -4.73 17.17 13.30
C GLN A 68 -3.65 17.07 14.38
N ALA A 69 -2.77 16.09 14.23
CA ALA A 69 -1.57 15.94 15.04
C ALA A 69 -0.32 16.10 14.16
N TYR A 70 0.62 16.94 14.60
CA TYR A 70 1.82 17.26 13.83
C TYR A 70 3.03 16.50 14.39
N PHE A 71 3.95 16.07 13.55
CA PHE A 71 5.16 15.40 14.01
C PHE A 71 6.34 15.82 13.15
N ASP A 72 7.47 16.17 13.77
CA ASP A 72 8.67 16.54 13.03
C ASP A 72 9.25 15.30 12.32
N THR A 73 9.53 14.24 13.06
CA THR A 73 10.01 13.00 12.46
C THR A 73 9.34 11.79 13.08
N PHE A 74 8.83 10.90 12.23
CA PHE A 74 8.20 9.66 12.64
C PHE A 74 8.98 8.49 12.01
N VAL A 75 9.40 7.53 12.82
CA VAL A 75 10.22 6.38 12.39
C VAL A 75 9.58 5.07 12.81
N CYS A 76 9.30 4.22 11.83
CA CYS A 76 8.78 2.88 12.04
C CYS A 76 9.89 1.85 11.80
N ASN A 77 10.33 1.19 12.86
CA ASN A 77 11.38 0.17 12.81
C ASN A 77 10.80 -1.24 12.59
N ASP A 78 9.57 -1.47 13.05
CA ASP A 78 8.87 -2.74 12.95
C ASP A 78 7.55 -2.58 12.20
N SER A 79 6.94 -3.72 11.85
CA SER A 79 5.63 -3.73 11.20
C SER A 79 4.54 -3.35 12.19
N LEU A 80 3.69 -2.38 11.83
CA LEU A 80 2.66 -1.84 12.70
C LEU A 80 1.48 -1.24 11.94
N THR A 81 0.37 -1.04 12.64
CA THR A 81 -0.84 -0.38 12.15
C THR A 81 -1.08 0.92 12.91
N LEU A 82 -1.27 2.01 12.18
CA LEU A 82 -1.60 3.34 12.69
C LEU A 82 -3.09 3.61 12.46
N THR A 83 -3.85 3.64 13.56
CA THR A 83 -5.31 3.76 13.53
C THR A 83 -5.79 4.97 14.33
N ALA A 84 -6.62 5.82 13.75
CA ALA A 84 -7.36 6.82 14.52
C ALA A 84 -8.61 6.17 15.14
N ILE A 85 -8.78 6.32 16.46
CA ILE A 85 -9.96 5.84 17.20
C ILE A 85 -11.20 6.60 16.73
N GLN A 86 -11.06 7.90 16.46
CA GLN A 86 -12.12 8.75 15.94
C GLN A 86 -11.78 9.21 14.52
N LYS A 87 -12.50 8.68 13.53
CA LYS A 87 -12.33 9.05 12.12
C LYS A 87 -13.20 10.25 11.82
N THR A 88 -12.64 11.45 11.96
CA THR A 88 -13.25 12.69 11.47
C THR A 88 -12.47 13.20 10.26
N GLU A 89 -13.06 14.10 9.46
CA GLU A 89 -12.37 14.72 8.33
C GLU A 89 -11.15 15.56 8.75
N MET A 90 -11.07 15.96 10.03
CA MET A 90 -9.96 16.73 10.59
C MET A 90 -8.95 15.88 11.36
N SER A 91 -9.25 14.59 11.59
CA SER A 91 -8.39 13.67 12.33
C SER A 91 -7.32 13.09 11.39
N TYR A 92 -6.16 13.74 11.33
CA TYR A 92 -5.07 13.25 10.49
C TYR A 92 -3.68 13.50 11.06
N LEU A 93 -2.75 12.65 10.64
CA LEU A 93 -1.35 12.75 10.98
C LEU A 93 -0.66 13.63 9.94
N ASN A 94 -0.06 14.72 10.40
CA ASN A 94 0.74 15.60 9.58
C ASN A 94 2.20 15.44 10.01
N VAL A 95 3.03 14.85 9.15
CA VAL A 95 4.39 14.47 9.50
C VAL A 95 5.35 15.20 8.57
N GLU A 96 6.35 15.89 9.10
CA GLU A 96 7.36 16.54 8.26
C GLU A 96 8.23 15.49 7.57
N ASN A 97 8.82 14.56 8.33
CA ASN A 97 9.63 13.46 7.81
C ASN A 97 9.14 12.11 8.32
N PHE A 98 8.71 11.23 7.42
CA PHE A 98 8.21 9.91 7.76
C PHE A 98 9.11 8.82 7.18
N ASN A 99 9.64 7.95 8.05
CA ASN A 99 10.63 6.94 7.69
C ASN A 99 10.13 5.53 8.04
N ILE A 100 10.12 4.64 7.04
CA ILE A 100 9.81 3.23 7.18
C ILE A 100 11.09 2.44 6.92
N LEU A 101 11.58 1.71 7.91
CA LEU A 101 12.84 0.99 7.82
C LEU A 101 12.70 -0.40 7.19
N SER A 102 13.84 -1.03 6.94
CA SER A 102 13.94 -2.32 6.25
C SER A 102 13.17 -3.42 6.94
N GLY A 103 12.30 -4.09 6.18
CA GLY A 103 11.46 -5.19 6.66
C GLY A 103 10.17 -4.75 7.35
N ALA A 104 9.98 -3.46 7.64
CA ALA A 104 8.75 -2.96 8.25
C ALA A 104 7.61 -2.88 7.22
N THR A 105 6.43 -3.35 7.61
CA THR A 105 5.16 -3.11 6.91
C THR A 105 4.29 -2.21 7.78
N VAL A 106 4.04 -0.98 7.32
CA VAL A 106 3.24 -0.01 8.05
C VAL A 106 1.89 0.16 7.39
N ILE A 107 0.81 -0.04 8.13
CA ILE A 107 -0.57 0.09 7.67
C ILE A 107 -1.17 1.38 8.25
N PHE A 108 -1.74 2.24 7.41
CA PHE A 108 -2.50 3.41 7.84
C PHE A 108 -3.99 3.23 7.61
N ASP A 109 -4.75 3.21 8.69
CA ASP A 109 -6.21 3.21 8.68
C ASP A 109 -6.79 4.62 8.96
N THR A 110 -5.95 5.66 8.85
CA THR A 110 -6.27 7.09 9.05
C THR A 110 -5.56 7.97 8.03
N PHE A 111 -6.00 9.22 7.85
CA PHE A 111 -5.38 10.15 6.91
C PHE A 111 -3.96 10.51 7.39
N ILE A 112 -3.00 10.45 6.47
CA ILE A 112 -1.65 10.94 6.69
C ILE A 112 -1.24 11.90 5.58
N HIS A 113 -0.59 12.98 5.98
CA HIS A 113 0.07 13.95 5.13
C HIS A 113 1.55 14.00 5.48
N THR A 114 2.43 13.78 4.51
CA THR A 114 3.87 13.97 4.68
C THR A 114 4.32 15.26 4.00
N ASN A 115 4.84 16.25 4.74
CA ASN A 115 5.12 17.59 4.18
C ASN A 115 6.47 17.68 3.45
N ASN A 116 7.49 16.92 3.89
CA ASN A 116 8.85 17.08 3.37
C ASN A 116 9.47 15.80 2.83
N THR A 117 9.49 14.71 3.60
CA THR A 117 10.08 13.46 3.11
C THR A 117 9.32 12.24 3.58
N LEU A 118 8.82 11.43 2.66
CA LEU A 118 8.48 10.03 2.91
C LEU A 118 9.63 9.15 2.42
N SER A 119 10.30 8.49 3.35
CA SER A 119 11.39 7.56 3.07
C SER A 119 10.97 6.12 3.38
N ILE A 120 11.12 5.22 2.42
CA ILE A 120 10.88 3.79 2.58
C ILE A 120 12.16 3.06 2.22
N ASP A 121 12.84 2.49 3.22
CA ASP A 121 14.03 1.68 3.02
C ASP A 121 13.64 0.21 3.04
N ASN A 122 13.44 -0.45 1.89
CA ASN A 122 13.05 -1.86 1.80
C ASN A 122 11.77 -2.30 2.54
N GLY A 123 11.08 -1.40 3.24
CA GLY A 123 9.77 -1.63 3.86
C GLY A 123 8.61 -1.52 2.88
N THR A 124 7.38 -1.58 3.41
CA THR A 124 6.13 -1.40 2.66
C THR A 124 5.18 -0.49 3.44
N LEU A 125 4.55 0.44 2.73
CA LEU A 125 3.48 1.31 3.23
C LEU A 125 2.15 0.86 2.63
N ILE A 126 1.17 0.57 3.48
CA ILE A 126 -0.18 0.18 3.10
C ILE A 126 -1.13 1.28 3.55
N ILE A 127 -1.91 1.82 2.62
CA ILE A 127 -2.84 2.92 2.87
C ILE A 127 -4.28 2.42 2.73
N ASN A 128 -5.03 2.45 3.84
CA ASN A 128 -6.47 2.19 3.92
C ASN A 128 -7.26 3.46 4.29
N SER A 129 -6.72 4.63 3.94
CA SER A 129 -7.41 5.91 4.08
C SER A 129 -7.02 6.85 2.94
N ASN A 130 -7.37 8.13 3.05
CA ASN A 130 -6.80 9.15 2.18
C ASN A 130 -5.31 9.29 2.49
N PHE A 131 -4.55 9.86 1.55
CA PHE A 131 -3.11 10.01 1.71
C PHE A 131 -2.58 11.21 0.94
N SER A 132 -1.61 11.92 1.50
CA SER A 132 -1.01 13.07 0.85
C SER A 132 0.51 13.07 1.03
N ILE A 133 1.23 13.35 -0.05
CA ILE A 133 2.69 13.50 -0.04
C ILE A 133 3.03 14.85 -0.67
N ALA A 134 3.82 15.63 0.04
CA ALA A 134 4.52 16.78 -0.47
C ALA A 134 6.02 16.52 -0.55
N ASN A 135 6.67 17.26 -1.45
CA ASN A 135 8.11 17.19 -1.66
C ASN A 135 8.62 15.78 -2.00
N ILE A 136 9.36 15.09 -1.13
CA ILE A 136 10.15 13.92 -1.52
C ILE A 136 9.45 12.60 -1.17
N LEU A 137 9.35 11.70 -2.15
CA LEU A 137 9.22 10.27 -1.96
C LEU A 137 10.55 9.58 -2.29
N ALA A 138 11.22 9.04 -1.29
CA ALA A 138 12.47 8.31 -1.40
C ALA A 138 12.24 6.82 -1.14
N ILE A 139 12.51 5.98 -2.14
CA ILE A 139 12.27 4.54 -2.03
C ILE A 139 13.55 3.77 -2.36
N LYS A 140 14.03 2.99 -1.40
CA LYS A 140 15.07 1.98 -1.62
C LYS A 140 14.45 0.59 -1.73
N GLY A 141 15.09 -0.27 -2.51
CA GLY A 141 14.67 -1.64 -2.73
C GLY A 141 13.39 -1.80 -3.56
N ALA A 142 12.94 -0.75 -4.24
CA ALA A 142 11.84 -0.84 -5.20
C ALA A 142 12.31 -1.48 -6.50
N ASP A 143 11.53 -2.39 -7.05
CA ASP A 143 11.79 -3.05 -8.34
C ASP A 143 10.51 -3.05 -9.18
N ILE A 144 10.65 -3.44 -10.45
CA ILE A 144 9.49 -3.74 -11.29
C ILE A 144 8.64 -4.84 -10.61
N ASP A 145 7.33 -4.64 -10.66
CA ASP A 145 6.28 -5.48 -10.07
C ASP A 145 6.37 -5.62 -8.55
N LYS A 146 7.10 -4.72 -7.87
CA LYS A 146 7.24 -4.69 -6.40
C LYS A 146 7.09 -3.28 -5.80
N PRO A 147 5.92 -2.63 -6.00
CA PRO A 147 5.65 -1.30 -5.45
C PRO A 147 5.74 -1.30 -3.92
N LYS A 148 6.25 -0.20 -3.36
CA LYS A 148 6.43 -0.06 -1.90
C LYS A 148 5.33 0.72 -1.21
N VAL A 149 4.51 1.44 -1.96
CA VAL A 149 3.30 2.10 -1.45
C VAL A 149 2.08 1.43 -2.08
N LEU A 150 1.25 0.83 -1.24
CA LEU A 150 0.05 0.09 -1.64
C LEU A 150 -1.18 0.82 -1.14
N VAL A 151 -1.89 1.48 -2.05
CA VAL A 151 -3.12 2.19 -1.76
C VAL A 151 -4.30 1.26 -2.00
N TRP A 152 -4.78 0.69 -0.90
CA TRP A 152 -5.81 -0.34 -0.89
C TRP A 152 -7.21 0.24 -0.74
N LYS A 153 -7.39 1.18 0.18
CA LYS A 153 -8.69 1.82 0.43
C LYS A 153 -8.49 3.32 0.53
N SER A 154 -8.54 3.98 -0.62
CA SER A 154 -8.45 5.44 -0.68
C SER A 154 -9.46 5.99 -1.66
N LEU A 155 -10.06 7.13 -1.29
CA LEU A 155 -10.91 7.89 -2.19
C LEU A 155 -10.07 8.88 -3.02
N TYR A 156 -8.97 9.38 -2.45
CA TYR A 156 -8.01 10.19 -3.17
C TYR A 156 -6.60 10.13 -2.57
N ILE A 157 -5.60 10.30 -3.43
CA ILE A 157 -4.21 10.58 -3.08
C ILE A 157 -3.91 12.00 -3.54
N HIS A 158 -3.34 12.80 -2.65
CA HIS A 158 -2.89 14.15 -2.95
C HIS A 158 -1.37 14.18 -3.11
N LEU A 159 -0.91 14.15 -4.36
CA LEU A 159 0.48 14.37 -4.74
C LEU A 159 0.66 15.87 -5.01
N ASN A 160 1.28 16.59 -4.08
CA ASN A 160 1.28 18.07 -4.10
C ASN A 160 1.90 18.61 -5.41
N TYR A 161 1.24 19.60 -6.02
CA TYR A 161 1.72 20.24 -7.25
C TYR A 161 1.20 21.67 -7.37
N ASN A 162 2.08 22.66 -7.42
CA ASN A 162 1.72 24.09 -7.48
C ASN A 162 0.75 24.48 -6.34
N PHE A 163 1.11 24.09 -5.12
CA PHE A 163 0.42 24.51 -3.91
C PHE A 163 1.31 25.49 -3.15
N ASP A 164 0.82 26.70 -2.87
CA ASP A 164 1.65 27.81 -2.36
C ASP A 164 2.43 27.49 -1.08
N TYR A 165 1.90 26.58 -0.26
CA TYR A 165 2.47 26.24 1.04
C TYR A 165 3.34 24.98 1.04
N ASN A 166 3.26 24.14 0.01
CA ASN A 166 3.97 22.86 -0.06
C ASN A 166 4.80 22.74 -1.33
N LYS A 167 5.97 22.10 -1.20
CA LYS A 167 6.79 21.79 -2.37
C LYS A 167 6.13 20.71 -3.22
N ASN A 168 6.37 20.79 -4.52
CA ASN A 168 5.89 19.81 -5.48
C ASN A 168 6.43 18.41 -5.16
N PHE A 169 5.58 17.41 -5.33
CA PHE A 169 5.92 16.01 -5.23
C PHE A 169 7.01 15.63 -6.24
N ILE A 170 8.04 14.95 -5.77
CA ILE A 170 9.16 14.40 -6.54
C ILE A 170 9.49 12.99 -6.05
N ILE A 171 9.87 12.13 -6.99
CA ILE A 171 10.39 10.79 -6.69
C ILE A 171 11.91 10.83 -6.79
N THR A 172 12.58 10.28 -5.79
CA THR A 172 14.04 10.14 -5.78
C THR A 172 14.43 8.68 -5.92
N ASN A 173 15.63 8.45 -6.46
CA ASN A 173 16.22 7.14 -6.71
C ASN A 173 17.46 6.96 -5.83
N PRO A 174 17.28 6.73 -4.52
CA PRO A 174 18.39 6.63 -3.56
C PRO A 174 19.33 5.45 -3.86
N ASP A 175 18.85 4.40 -4.52
CA ASP A 175 19.67 3.23 -4.92
C ASP A 175 20.47 3.47 -6.20
N LEU A 176 20.33 4.63 -6.85
CA LEU A 176 20.97 4.96 -8.12
C LEU A 176 20.70 3.91 -9.22
N LYS A 177 19.51 3.30 -9.21
CA LYS A 177 19.09 2.34 -10.24
C LYS A 177 19.09 2.99 -11.62
N THR A 178 19.43 2.23 -12.64
CA THR A 178 19.35 2.65 -14.05
C THR A 178 18.09 2.13 -14.76
N THR A 179 17.48 1.10 -14.19
CA THR A 179 16.23 0.49 -14.63
C THR A 179 15.02 1.11 -13.94
N CYS A 180 13.85 0.97 -14.55
CA CYS A 180 12.60 1.39 -13.91
C CYS A 180 12.31 0.57 -12.64
N PHE A 181 11.47 1.13 -11.77
CA PHE A 181 10.91 0.45 -10.61
C PHE A 181 9.50 0.97 -10.30
N ASP A 182 8.70 0.15 -9.65
CA ASP A 182 7.34 0.50 -9.27
C ASP A 182 7.29 1.16 -7.90
N VAL A 183 6.44 2.19 -7.80
CA VAL A 183 6.46 3.14 -6.68
C VAL A 183 5.17 3.01 -5.88
N ILE A 184 4.04 3.38 -6.51
CA ILE A 184 2.72 3.44 -5.88
C ILE A 184 1.75 2.57 -6.69
N SER A 185 1.17 1.56 -6.06
CA SER A 185 0.06 0.77 -6.59
C SER A 185 -1.25 1.23 -5.97
N MET A 186 -2.29 1.40 -6.78
CA MET A 186 -3.53 2.06 -6.41
C MET A 186 -4.74 1.17 -6.70
N ASN A 187 -5.78 1.31 -5.90
CA ASN A 187 -7.02 0.54 -6.00
C ASN A 187 -7.95 1.03 -7.12
N SER A 188 -7.84 2.28 -7.55
CA SER A 188 -8.71 2.88 -8.57
C SER A 188 -7.94 3.85 -9.48
N PRO A 189 -8.26 3.94 -10.78
CA PRO A 189 -7.73 4.98 -11.68
C PRO A 189 -8.02 6.41 -11.21
N ASP A 190 -9.09 6.58 -10.42
CA ASP A 190 -9.63 7.88 -10.05
C ASP A 190 -9.01 8.42 -8.75
N VAL A 191 -8.16 7.66 -8.05
CA VAL A 191 -7.58 8.16 -6.77
C VAL A 191 -6.69 9.38 -6.95
N LEU A 192 -6.11 9.59 -8.14
CA LEU A 192 -5.34 10.80 -8.44
C LEU A 192 -6.24 11.99 -8.85
N THR A 193 -7.55 11.77 -9.01
CA THR A 193 -8.51 12.85 -9.22
C THR A 193 -8.90 13.43 -7.86
N SER A 194 -8.10 14.37 -7.37
CA SER A 194 -8.47 15.15 -6.20
C SER A 194 -9.64 16.08 -6.55
N PHE A 195 -10.76 15.97 -5.83
CA PHE A 195 -11.87 16.95 -5.87
C PHE A 195 -11.49 18.29 -5.25
N VAL A 196 -10.29 18.36 -4.65
CA VAL A 196 -9.82 19.54 -3.95
C VAL A 196 -9.16 20.47 -4.98
N ASN A 197 -9.67 21.69 -5.12
CA ASN A 197 -9.17 22.75 -6.04
C ASN A 197 -7.74 23.24 -5.72
N TYR A 198 -7.01 22.55 -4.84
CA TYR A 198 -5.69 22.90 -4.39
C TYR A 198 -4.67 21.97 -5.05
N GLY A 199 -3.58 22.56 -5.52
CA GLY A 199 -2.54 21.97 -6.35
C GLY A 199 -2.23 20.47 -6.13
N ASN A 200 -2.55 19.64 -7.13
CA ASN A 200 -2.38 18.18 -7.12
C ASN A 200 -1.96 17.66 -8.51
N TYR A 201 -1.06 16.68 -8.56
CA TYR A 201 -0.84 15.89 -9.78
C TYR A 201 -2.04 14.96 -10.01
N ASN A 202 -2.83 15.26 -11.05
CA ASN A 202 -3.86 14.36 -11.55
C ASN A 202 -3.32 13.46 -12.66
N SER A 203 -4.11 12.45 -13.07
CA SER A 203 -3.69 11.49 -14.09
C SER A 203 -3.37 12.11 -15.46
N SER A 204 -3.93 13.29 -15.80
CA SER A 204 -3.65 13.95 -17.09
C SER A 204 -2.34 14.74 -17.11
N LEU A 205 -1.71 14.94 -15.95
CA LEU A 205 -0.39 15.54 -15.82
C LEU A 205 0.75 14.52 -15.95
N PHE A 206 0.43 13.23 -16.11
CA PHE A 206 1.42 12.20 -16.41
C PHE A 206 1.69 12.09 -17.92
N PRO A 207 2.93 11.78 -18.32
CA PRO A 207 4.07 11.48 -17.47
C PRO A 207 4.69 12.73 -16.82
N ILE A 208 5.12 12.60 -15.56
CA ILE A 208 5.83 13.66 -14.83
C ILE A 208 7.32 13.54 -15.14
N LYS A 209 7.91 14.62 -15.66
CA LYS A 209 9.35 14.70 -15.97
C LYS A 209 10.08 15.36 -14.81
N TYR A 210 11.02 14.63 -14.23
CA TYR A 210 11.96 15.13 -13.25
C TYR A 210 13.34 15.28 -13.90
N THR A 211 14.24 16.00 -13.23
CA THR A 211 15.66 16.06 -13.65
C THR A 211 16.35 14.70 -13.55
N SER A 212 15.88 13.83 -12.66
CA SER A 212 16.45 12.52 -12.35
C SER A 212 15.79 11.35 -13.10
N GLY A 213 14.71 11.59 -13.86
CA GLY A 213 13.96 10.53 -14.54
C GLY A 213 12.52 10.93 -14.87
N ILE A 214 11.70 9.95 -15.24
CA ILE A 214 10.29 10.14 -15.59
C ILE A 214 9.40 9.22 -14.75
N ALA A 215 8.28 9.74 -14.25
CA ALA A 215 7.20 8.92 -13.68
C ALA A 215 6.04 8.82 -14.66
N ILE A 216 5.51 7.61 -14.82
CA ILE A 216 4.43 7.28 -15.74
C ILE A 216 3.32 6.56 -14.98
N LEU A 217 2.12 6.59 -15.57
CA LEU A 217 0.99 5.78 -15.16
C LEU A 217 0.83 4.59 -16.10
N ILE A 218 0.71 3.40 -15.51
CA ILE A 218 0.39 2.14 -16.21
C ILE A 218 -0.70 1.39 -15.44
N SER A 219 -1.15 0.25 -15.96
CA SER A 219 -2.20 -0.60 -15.37
C SER A 219 -3.50 0.17 -15.14
N HIS A 220 -4.05 0.77 -16.20
CA HIS A 220 -5.22 1.64 -16.14
C HIS A 220 -5.06 2.78 -15.11
N ASN A 221 -3.94 3.52 -15.14
CA ASN A 221 -3.64 4.58 -14.17
C ASN A 221 -3.58 4.13 -12.70
N ARG A 222 -3.44 2.83 -12.41
CA ARG A 222 -3.34 2.31 -11.05
C ARG A 222 -1.92 2.04 -10.58
N LEU A 223 -0.91 2.23 -11.43
CA LEU A 223 0.48 2.01 -11.04
C LEU A 223 1.36 3.17 -11.48
N ILE A 224 2.03 3.81 -10.52
CA ILE A 224 3.09 4.78 -10.78
C ILE A 224 4.41 4.01 -10.90
N ARG A 225 5.00 4.04 -12.10
CA ARG A 225 6.33 3.52 -12.38
C ARG A 225 7.29 4.68 -12.59
N TYR A 226 8.47 4.61 -11.98
CA TYR A 226 9.55 5.57 -12.17
C TYR A 226 10.68 4.96 -13.00
N CYS A 227 11.16 5.70 -13.99
CA CYS A 227 12.20 5.28 -14.92
C CYS A 227 13.34 6.34 -14.92
N PRO A 228 14.47 6.06 -14.26
CA PRO A 228 15.62 6.98 -14.15
C PRO A 228 16.19 7.38 -15.52
N THR A 229 16.30 6.43 -16.45
CA THR A 229 16.87 6.65 -17.80
C THR A 229 15.85 7.13 -18.84
N GLY A 230 14.57 7.26 -18.46
CA GLY A 230 13.49 7.61 -19.40
C GLY A 230 12.99 6.46 -20.29
N ASN A 231 13.65 5.30 -20.28
CA ASN A 231 13.22 4.13 -21.06
C ASN A 231 12.02 3.45 -20.41
N VAL A 232 10.83 3.71 -20.95
CA VAL A 232 9.56 3.22 -20.44
C VAL A 232 9.21 1.84 -21.00
N ILE A 233 8.88 0.90 -20.12
CA ILE A 233 8.34 -0.41 -20.47
C ILE A 233 6.99 -0.58 -19.75
N PRO A 234 5.84 -0.50 -20.44
CA PRO A 234 4.52 -0.67 -19.85
C PRO A 234 4.13 -2.15 -19.76
N VAL A 235 4.97 -2.92 -19.05
CA VAL A 235 4.76 -4.35 -18.80
C VAL A 235 4.60 -4.57 -17.31
N VAL A 236 3.60 -5.34 -16.91
CA VAL A 236 3.40 -5.69 -15.50
C VAL A 236 3.18 -7.18 -15.34
N MET A 237 3.64 -7.72 -14.22
CA MET A 237 3.34 -9.08 -13.79
C MET A 237 2.40 -9.02 -12.59
N CYS A 238 1.22 -9.60 -12.76
CA CYS A 238 0.23 -9.76 -11.70
C CYS A 238 0.16 -11.23 -11.31
N THR A 239 0.41 -11.54 -10.05
CA THR A 239 0.30 -12.92 -9.52
C THR A 239 -1.04 -13.11 -8.83
N MET A 240 -1.77 -14.15 -9.21
CA MET A 240 -2.92 -14.63 -8.44
C MET A 240 -2.44 -15.39 -7.21
N ILE A 241 -2.92 -14.99 -6.02
CA ILE A 241 -2.62 -15.61 -4.73
C ILE A 241 -3.83 -16.31 -4.11
N SER A 242 -5.00 -16.19 -4.72
CA SER A 242 -6.23 -16.90 -4.35
C SER A 242 -6.79 -17.69 -5.52
N SER A 243 -7.55 -18.75 -5.24
CA SER A 243 -8.14 -19.62 -6.26
C SER A 243 -9.29 -18.97 -7.02
N ARG A 244 -9.86 -17.86 -6.55
CA ARG A 244 -10.99 -17.19 -7.22
C ARG A 244 -10.55 -15.91 -7.93
N TYR A 245 -10.65 -15.89 -9.25
CA TYR A 245 -10.32 -14.70 -10.05
C TYR A 245 -11.35 -13.59 -9.89
N GLN A 246 -10.86 -12.35 -9.80
CA GLN A 246 -11.71 -11.16 -9.90
C GLN A 246 -11.24 -10.27 -11.04
N LYS A 247 -12.18 -9.86 -11.90
CA LYS A 247 -11.88 -9.02 -13.06
C LYS A 247 -11.60 -7.56 -12.71
N TYR A 248 -12.09 -7.09 -11.56
CA TYR A 248 -11.91 -5.71 -11.11
C TYR A 248 -11.49 -5.68 -9.64
N PHE A 249 -10.82 -4.61 -9.25
CA PHE A 249 -10.56 -4.35 -7.85
C PHE A 249 -11.88 -4.15 -7.09
N ASN A 250 -12.04 -4.82 -5.95
CA ASN A 250 -13.21 -4.65 -5.07
C ASN A 250 -12.80 -4.04 -3.73
N VAL A 251 -13.21 -2.79 -3.50
CA VAL A 251 -12.91 -2.02 -2.28
C VAL A 251 -13.47 -2.64 -0.99
N THR A 252 -14.48 -3.50 -1.09
CA THR A 252 -15.03 -4.21 0.08
C THR A 252 -14.12 -5.34 0.55
N ASN A 253 -13.22 -5.84 -0.30
CA ASN A 253 -12.32 -6.92 0.10
C ASN A 253 -11.36 -6.42 1.18
N ASN A 254 -11.01 -7.31 2.12
CA ASN A 254 -9.80 -7.11 2.89
C ASN A 254 -8.59 -7.48 2.02
N ILE A 255 -7.42 -6.99 2.39
CA ILE A 255 -6.15 -7.30 1.70
C ILE A 255 -5.97 -8.82 1.52
N LYS A 256 -6.34 -9.61 2.54
CA LYS A 256 -6.25 -11.07 2.53
C LYS A 256 -7.27 -11.77 1.62
N ASP A 257 -8.39 -11.10 1.33
CA ASP A 257 -9.46 -11.65 0.50
C ASP A 257 -9.29 -11.26 -0.98
N TYR A 258 -8.34 -10.36 -1.26
CA TYR A 258 -8.04 -9.93 -2.62
C TYR A 258 -7.24 -11.00 -3.36
N PRO A 259 -7.62 -11.35 -4.60
CA PRO A 259 -6.99 -12.49 -5.28
C PRO A 259 -5.62 -12.20 -5.88
N PHE A 260 -5.11 -10.97 -5.81
CA PHE A 260 -3.80 -10.58 -6.35
C PHE A 260 -2.89 -9.98 -5.29
N GLU A 261 -1.59 -9.96 -5.57
CA GLU A 261 -0.57 -9.38 -4.66
C GLU A 261 -0.71 -7.86 -4.48
N TYR A 262 -1.22 -7.14 -5.50
CA TYR A 262 -1.24 -5.67 -5.50
C TYR A 262 -2.57 -5.09 -6.00
N PRO A 263 -2.99 -3.91 -5.49
CA PRO A 263 -4.24 -3.25 -5.88
C PRO A 263 -4.39 -2.93 -7.38
N HIS A 264 -3.29 -2.66 -8.09
CA HIS A 264 -3.35 -2.30 -9.51
C HIS A 264 -3.64 -3.50 -10.42
N CYS A 265 -3.40 -4.71 -9.93
CA CYS A 265 -3.91 -5.94 -10.52
C CYS A 265 -5.39 -6.00 -10.14
N PRO A 266 -6.33 -6.22 -11.07
CA PRO A 266 -6.23 -7.17 -12.19
C PRO A 266 -5.78 -6.53 -13.51
N CYS A 267 -5.33 -7.39 -14.43
CA CYS A 267 -4.99 -7.05 -15.81
C CYS A 267 -6.23 -6.64 -16.64
N ASP A 268 -6.77 -5.44 -16.44
CA ASP A 268 -8.05 -5.01 -17.02
C ASP A 268 -7.94 -3.88 -18.08
N ASP A 269 -6.74 -3.57 -18.57
CA ASP A 269 -6.52 -2.58 -19.63
C ASP A 269 -5.69 -3.08 -20.82
N GLN A 270 -5.96 -2.52 -21.99
CA GLN A 270 -5.32 -2.90 -23.25
C GLN A 270 -3.98 -2.18 -23.53
N TYR A 271 -3.63 -1.15 -22.75
CA TYR A 271 -2.47 -0.29 -22.99
C TYR A 271 -1.23 -0.79 -22.26
N THR A 272 -1.43 -1.56 -21.20
CA THR A 272 -0.40 -2.21 -20.40
C THR A 272 -0.31 -3.67 -20.80
N ARG A 273 0.88 -4.14 -21.16
CA ARG A 273 1.08 -5.57 -21.42
C ARG A 273 1.12 -6.28 -20.07
N CYS A 274 0.02 -6.95 -19.72
CA CYS A 274 -0.07 -7.67 -18.46
C CYS A 274 0.25 -9.15 -18.64
N TYR A 275 1.10 -9.67 -17.76
CA TYR A 275 1.33 -11.10 -17.58
C TYR A 275 0.62 -11.54 -16.30
N LEU A 276 -0.27 -12.51 -16.43
CA LEU A 276 -1.01 -13.08 -15.30
C LEU A 276 -0.30 -14.36 -14.87
N ASN A 277 0.43 -14.30 -13.77
CA ASN A 277 1.03 -15.47 -13.14
C ASN A 277 0.08 -16.07 -12.10
N ILE A 278 0.30 -17.33 -11.74
CA ILE A 278 -0.48 -18.05 -10.73
C ILE A 278 0.48 -18.53 -9.65
N SER A 279 0.18 -18.19 -8.40
CA SER A 279 1.00 -18.55 -7.25
C SER A 279 1.34 -20.05 -7.26
N GLN A 280 2.59 -20.35 -6.90
CA GLN A 280 3.11 -21.72 -6.80
C GLN A 280 2.34 -22.58 -5.78
N THR A 281 1.54 -21.97 -4.90
CA THR A 281 0.68 -22.69 -3.94
C THR A 281 -0.70 -23.09 -4.47
N LEU A 282 -1.14 -22.57 -5.63
CA LEU A 282 -2.47 -22.84 -6.20
C LEU A 282 -2.43 -23.92 -7.28
N PHE A 283 -3.12 -25.05 -7.10
CA PHE A 283 -3.22 -26.12 -8.12
C PHE A 283 -4.50 -26.05 -8.94
N GLU A 284 -5.41 -25.18 -8.52
CA GLU A 284 -6.68 -24.93 -9.18
C GLU A 284 -7.04 -23.45 -9.07
N ILE A 285 -7.65 -22.93 -10.13
CA ILE A 285 -8.26 -21.60 -10.15
C ILE A 285 -9.64 -21.64 -10.80
N ASP A 286 -10.54 -20.80 -10.32
CA ASP A 286 -11.87 -20.55 -10.85
C ASP A 286 -11.90 -19.13 -11.41
N LEU A 287 -12.11 -19.00 -12.73
CA LEU A 287 -12.19 -17.71 -13.41
C LEU A 287 -13.54 -17.01 -13.19
N GLN A 288 -14.50 -17.66 -12.53
CA GLN A 288 -15.83 -17.14 -12.21
C GLN A 288 -16.58 -16.60 -13.43
N TYR A 289 -16.48 -17.29 -14.56
CA TYR A 289 -17.03 -16.90 -15.86
C TYR A 289 -16.54 -15.54 -16.37
N ASN A 290 -15.43 -15.03 -15.84
CA ASN A 290 -14.79 -13.83 -16.34
C ASN A 290 -13.95 -14.11 -17.59
N SER A 291 -13.72 -13.04 -18.34
CA SER A 291 -12.81 -13.02 -19.47
C SER A 291 -11.46 -12.41 -19.09
N VAL A 292 -10.38 -13.04 -19.54
CA VAL A 292 -8.98 -12.66 -19.37
C VAL A 292 -8.42 -12.24 -20.74
N ASN A 293 -8.98 -11.17 -21.31
CA ASN A 293 -8.64 -10.72 -22.67
C ASN A 293 -7.46 -9.75 -22.75
N TYR A 294 -7.08 -9.15 -21.62
CA TYR A 294 -6.02 -8.15 -21.56
C TYR A 294 -4.74 -8.66 -20.87
N ALA A 295 -4.68 -9.95 -20.58
CA ALA A 295 -3.49 -10.59 -20.04
C ALA A 295 -2.99 -11.72 -20.94
N THR A 296 -1.70 -12.01 -20.82
CA THR A 296 -1.13 -13.30 -21.19
C THR A 296 -1.01 -14.12 -19.92
N MET A 297 -1.75 -15.22 -19.84
CA MET A 297 -1.68 -16.13 -18.70
C MET A 297 -0.40 -16.97 -18.80
N LEU A 298 0.42 -16.95 -17.75
CA LEU A 298 1.64 -17.73 -17.65
C LEU A 298 1.35 -19.00 -16.85
N ILE A 299 1.51 -20.16 -17.49
CA ILE A 299 1.26 -21.47 -16.88
C ILE A 299 2.59 -22.21 -16.75
N GLU A 300 3.17 -22.10 -15.56
CA GLU A 300 4.50 -22.62 -15.21
C GLU A 300 4.46 -23.99 -14.53
N LYS A 301 3.26 -24.50 -14.20
CA LYS A 301 3.05 -25.76 -13.49
C LYS A 301 1.66 -26.34 -13.78
N ASP A 302 1.51 -27.62 -13.46
CA ASP A 302 0.24 -28.33 -13.60
C ASP A 302 -0.88 -27.60 -12.86
N ILE A 303 -1.96 -27.32 -13.58
CA ILE A 303 -3.08 -26.55 -13.02
C ILE A 303 -4.41 -26.90 -13.68
N THR A 304 -5.48 -26.82 -12.88
CA THR A 304 -6.85 -26.89 -13.37
C THR A 304 -7.52 -25.52 -13.36
N ILE A 305 -8.13 -25.11 -14.47
CA ILE A 305 -8.87 -23.86 -14.62
C ILE A 305 -10.36 -24.16 -14.80
N TYR A 306 -11.20 -23.67 -13.89
CA TYR A 306 -12.65 -23.80 -13.92
C TYR A 306 -13.33 -22.51 -14.41
N ASN A 307 -14.52 -22.68 -15.00
CA ASN A 307 -15.46 -21.61 -15.35
C ASN A 307 -14.79 -20.44 -16.10
N GLY A 308 -13.90 -20.71 -17.06
CA GLY A 308 -13.33 -19.63 -17.86
C GLY A 308 -14.27 -19.24 -18.99
N ASN A 309 -14.53 -17.94 -19.17
CA ASN A 309 -15.28 -17.50 -20.34
C ASN A 309 -14.35 -17.42 -21.55
N THR A 310 -13.48 -16.41 -21.60
CA THR A 310 -12.53 -16.22 -22.71
C THR A 310 -11.15 -15.92 -22.19
N ILE A 311 -10.14 -16.64 -22.67
CA ILE A 311 -8.72 -16.35 -22.41
C ILE A 311 -8.06 -16.05 -23.76
N LYS A 312 -7.48 -14.86 -23.90
CA LYS A 312 -6.89 -14.43 -25.17
C LYS A 312 -5.55 -15.10 -25.45
N ASN A 313 -4.63 -15.07 -24.48
CA ASN A 313 -3.29 -15.62 -24.64
C ASN A 313 -2.93 -16.50 -23.45
N ILE A 314 -2.37 -17.67 -23.73
CA ILE A 314 -1.79 -18.58 -22.73
C ILE A 314 -0.37 -18.91 -23.19
N TYR A 315 0.59 -18.74 -22.29
CA TYR A 315 1.95 -19.20 -22.45
C TYR A 315 2.15 -20.40 -21.52
N LEU A 316 2.44 -21.56 -22.09
CA LEU A 316 2.59 -22.82 -21.37
C LEU A 316 4.07 -23.18 -21.34
N PHE A 317 4.65 -23.36 -20.16
CA PHE A 317 6.02 -23.84 -20.03
C PHE A 317 6.11 -25.33 -20.37
N GLN A 318 7.32 -25.80 -20.70
CA GLN A 318 7.56 -27.19 -21.06
C GLN A 318 7.15 -28.14 -19.92
N ASP A 319 6.62 -29.31 -20.30
CA ASP A 319 6.18 -30.38 -19.39
C ASP A 319 5.06 -30.02 -18.41
N VAL A 320 4.28 -28.97 -18.71
CA VAL A 320 3.13 -28.54 -17.90
C VAL A 320 1.80 -29.01 -18.47
N LYS A 321 0.93 -29.55 -17.62
CA LYS A 321 -0.45 -29.94 -17.94
C LYS A 321 -1.44 -28.87 -17.53
N LEU A 322 -2.17 -28.35 -18.51
CA LEU A 322 -3.32 -27.48 -18.31
C LEU A 322 -4.61 -28.27 -18.54
N THR A 323 -5.47 -28.33 -17.52
CA THR A 323 -6.84 -28.90 -17.63
C THR A 323 -7.85 -27.78 -17.41
N GLY A 324 -8.95 -27.74 -18.16
CA GLY A 324 -10.01 -26.78 -17.85
C GLY A 324 -11.17 -26.73 -18.81
N ASP A 325 -12.20 -26.00 -18.38
CA ASP A 325 -13.41 -25.69 -19.16
C ASP A 325 -13.45 -24.18 -19.45
N PHE A 326 -13.01 -23.81 -20.65
CA PHE A 326 -12.95 -22.42 -21.10
C PHE A 326 -12.94 -22.29 -22.63
N ILE A 327 -13.44 -21.15 -23.14
CA ILE A 327 -13.40 -20.85 -24.58
C ILE A 327 -12.09 -20.14 -24.92
N LEU A 328 -11.36 -20.69 -25.89
CA LEU A 328 -10.15 -20.10 -26.45
C LEU A 328 -10.50 -19.25 -27.67
N SER A 329 -10.29 -17.93 -27.58
CA SER A 329 -10.42 -17.05 -28.75
C SER A 329 -9.03 -16.77 -29.34
N MET A 330 -8.73 -17.32 -30.52
CA MET A 330 -7.47 -17.13 -31.26
C MET A 330 -6.21 -17.47 -30.45
N MET A 331 -5.92 -18.76 -30.35
CA MET A 331 -4.76 -19.26 -29.60
C MET A 331 -3.44 -18.98 -30.34
N THR A 332 -2.46 -18.41 -29.64
CA THR A 332 -1.04 -18.63 -29.94
C THR A 332 -0.42 -19.36 -28.76
N ILE A 333 -0.32 -20.69 -28.83
CA ILE A 333 0.57 -21.44 -27.92
C ILE A 333 1.98 -21.17 -28.39
N ARG A 334 2.81 -20.63 -27.51
CA ARG A 334 4.27 -20.65 -27.71
C ARG A 334 4.81 -21.67 -26.72
N LEU A 335 5.44 -22.72 -27.26
CA LEU A 335 6.17 -23.76 -26.53
C LEU A 335 7.62 -23.33 -26.31
#